data_AF-A0A0W0R1I4-F1
#
_entry.id   AF-A0A0W0R1I4-F1
#
_cell.length_a   1.000
_cell.length_b   1.000
_cell.length_c   1.000
_cell.angle_alpha   90.00
_cell.angle_beta   90.00
_cell.angle_gamma   90.00
#
_symmetry.space_group_name_H-M   'P 1'
#
loop_
_entity.id
_entity.type
_entity.pdbx_description
1 polymer ?
#
loop_
_entity_poly.entity_id
_entity_poly.type
_entity_poly.pdbx_seq_one_letter_code
_entity_poly.pdbx_strand_id
1 'polypeptide(L)'
;MEKQFLSPLEMLKIAADHAYCAEYLLSQNGEVEKQGFAVDALLPIISLIHIAFELYFKACLLHEQGQIKAYKNMNDLLELNSHLGLAKIEKELIHKLSRQYAFRKGVDFALWKNRQELHVFCEQILSLYARIQTLIPVELQNDYQST
;
A
#
# COMPACT_ATOMS: atom_id res chain seq x y z
N MET A 1 -21.52 11.66 15.07
CA MET A 1 -20.50 11.79 14.01
C MET A 1 -21.09 11.16 12.76
N GLU A 2 -21.45 11.95 11.76
CA GLU A 2 -21.91 11.40 10.48
C GLU A 2 -20.76 10.58 9.87
N LYS A 3 -21.05 9.38 9.38
CA LYS A 3 -20.07 8.58 8.67
C LYS A 3 -19.89 9.19 7.28
N GLN A 4 -18.91 10.07 7.14
CA GLN A 4 -18.49 10.53 5.82
C GLN A 4 -17.75 9.37 5.13
N PHE A 5 -18.30 8.91 4.01
CA PHE A 5 -17.65 7.91 3.18
C PHE A 5 -16.68 8.63 2.23
N LEU A 6 -15.45 8.14 2.15
CA LEU A 6 -14.47 8.65 1.20
C LEU A 6 -14.89 8.29 -0.23
N SER A 7 -14.79 9.26 -1.14
CA SER A 7 -14.87 9.02 -2.58
C SER A 7 -13.64 8.27 -3.09
N PRO A 8 -13.70 7.63 -4.28
CA PRO A 8 -12.52 7.01 -4.89
C PRO A 8 -11.33 7.95 -5.00
N LEU A 9 -11.57 9.22 -5.37
CA LEU A 9 -10.52 10.22 -5.52
C LEU A 9 -9.85 10.55 -4.17
N GLU A 10 -10.63 10.73 -3.12
CA GLU A 10 -10.09 10.96 -1.76
C GLU A 10 -9.28 9.76 -1.27
N MET A 11 -9.75 8.53 -1.54
CA MET A 11 -9.00 7.32 -1.22
C MET A 11 -7.65 7.28 -1.96
N LEU A 12 -7.62 7.61 -3.26
CA LEU A 12 -6.38 7.65 -4.03
C LEU A 12 -5.40 8.72 -3.52
N LYS A 13 -5.89 9.91 -3.16
CA LYS A 13 -5.06 10.98 -2.58
C LYS A 13 -4.42 10.54 -1.25
N ILE A 14 -5.23 9.98 -0.35
CA ILE A 14 -4.71 9.46 0.92
C ILE A 14 -3.74 8.30 0.68
N ALA A 15 -4.00 7.43 -0.30
CA ALA A 15 -3.10 6.34 -0.66
C ALA A 15 -1.73 6.87 -1.12
N ALA A 16 -1.73 7.93 -1.94
CA ALA A 16 -0.52 8.58 -2.40
C ALA A 16 0.26 9.23 -1.26
N ASP A 17 -0.41 9.90 -0.31
CA ASP A 17 0.24 10.48 0.87
C ASP A 17 0.95 9.40 1.71
N HIS A 18 0.34 8.22 1.86
CA HIS A 18 0.96 7.09 2.56
C HIS A 18 2.18 6.56 1.80
N ALA A 19 2.08 6.40 0.48
CA ALA A 19 3.19 5.95 -0.34
C ALA A 19 4.35 6.96 -0.33
N TYR A 20 4.06 8.26 -0.42
CA TYR A 20 5.04 9.33 -0.30
C TYR A 20 5.75 9.31 1.05
N CYS A 21 5.01 9.18 2.15
CA CYS A 21 5.62 9.04 3.47
C CYS A 21 6.54 7.82 3.56
N ALA A 22 6.12 6.69 2.99
CA ALA A 22 6.92 5.47 2.98
C ALA A 22 8.20 5.60 2.15
N GLU A 23 8.11 6.21 0.98
CA GLU A 23 9.24 6.51 0.10
C GLU A 23 10.22 7.48 0.78
N TYR A 24 9.71 8.55 1.41
CA TYR A 24 10.53 9.48 2.17
C TYR A 24 11.30 8.77 3.28
N LEU A 25 10.64 7.94 4.09
CA LEU A 25 11.31 7.19 5.16
C LEU A 25 12.35 6.20 4.60
N LEU A 26 12.06 5.54 3.48
CA LEU A 26 13.00 4.62 2.86
C LEU A 26 14.23 5.35 2.29
N SER A 27 14.06 6.56 1.75
CA SER A 27 15.16 7.41 1.28
C SER A 27 16.15 7.77 2.39
N GLN A 28 15.71 7.74 3.66
CA GLN A 28 16.53 7.92 4.85
C GLN A 28 17.08 6.57 5.37
N ASN A 29 17.39 5.64 4.46
CA ASN A 29 17.85 4.27 4.78
C ASN A 29 16.86 3.46 5.64
N GLY A 30 15.58 3.86 5.68
CA GLY A 30 14.59 3.26 6.57
C GLY A 30 14.88 3.51 8.05
N GLU A 31 15.46 4.66 8.38
CA GLU A 31 15.74 5.09 9.75
C GLU A 31 15.21 6.50 10.00
N VAL A 32 14.85 6.78 11.26
CA VAL A 32 14.47 8.12 11.72
C VAL A 32 15.35 8.51 12.88
N GLU A 33 15.95 9.69 12.81
CA GLU A 33 16.72 10.25 13.92
C GLU A 33 15.77 10.78 15.00
N LYS A 34 15.95 10.29 16.22
CA LYS A 34 15.20 10.73 17.40
C LYS A 34 16.15 10.92 18.56
N GLN A 35 16.30 12.16 19.02
CA GLN A 35 17.14 12.50 20.19
C GLN A 35 18.58 11.99 20.07
N GLY A 36 19.16 12.01 18.85
CA GLY A 36 20.51 11.54 18.57
C GLY A 36 20.65 10.03 18.37
N PHE A 37 19.54 9.27 18.34
CA PHE A 37 19.53 7.84 18.03
C PHE A 37 18.82 7.58 16.70
N ALA A 38 19.39 6.70 15.87
CA ALA A 38 18.71 6.16 14.70
C ALA A 38 17.71 5.06 15.14
N VAL A 39 16.45 5.20 14.73
CA VAL A 39 15.38 4.25 15.00
C VAL A 39 14.95 3.59 13.69
N ASP A 40 14.89 2.25 13.66
CA ASP A 40 14.43 1.52 12.48
C ASP A 40 12.96 1.85 12.15
N ALA A 41 12.73 2.19 10.88
CA ALA A 41 11.43 2.59 10.35
C ALA A 41 10.88 1.62 9.30
N LEU A 42 11.49 0.44 9.09
CA LEU A 42 11.03 -0.50 8.07
C LEU A 42 9.63 -1.05 8.36
N LEU A 43 9.30 -1.32 9.63
CA LEU A 43 7.93 -1.74 10.01
C LEU A 43 6.87 -0.63 9.82
N PRO A 44 7.14 0.64 10.17
CA PRO A 44 6.35 1.79 9.73
C PRO A 44 6.16 1.85 8.21
N ILE A 45 7.23 1.72 7.43
CA ILE A 45 7.20 1.75 5.96
C ILE A 45 6.25 0.68 5.42
N ILE A 46 6.36 -0.57 5.88
CA ILE A 46 5.43 -1.66 5.50
C ILE A 46 3.97 -1.27 5.71
N SER A 47 3.68 -0.57 6.80
CA SER A 47 2.29 -0.28 7.19
C SER A 47 1.70 0.84 6.37
N LEU A 48 2.51 1.86 6.09
CA LEU A 48 2.16 2.92 5.15
C LEU A 48 1.85 2.33 3.76
N ILE A 49 2.72 1.47 3.26
CA ILE A 49 2.55 0.84 1.93
C ILE A 49 1.34 -0.09 1.90
N HIS A 50 1.12 -0.88 2.96
CA HIS A 50 -0.08 -1.71 3.07
C HIS A 50 -1.36 -0.87 2.99
N ILE A 51 -1.42 0.25 3.72
CA ILE A 51 -2.57 1.15 3.68
C ILE A 51 -2.73 1.76 2.28
N ALA A 52 -1.63 2.16 1.63
CA ALA A 52 -1.64 2.70 0.28
C ALA A 52 -2.25 1.72 -0.74
N PHE A 53 -1.82 0.46 -0.73
CA PHE A 53 -2.40 -0.59 -1.58
C PHE A 53 -3.87 -0.86 -1.26
N GLU A 54 -4.23 -0.90 0.02
CA GLU A 54 -5.60 -1.17 0.44
C GLU A 54 -6.57 -0.09 -0.04
N LEU A 55 -6.19 1.18 0.13
CA LEU A 55 -6.96 2.32 -0.35
C LEU A 55 -7.03 2.37 -1.88
N TYR A 56 -5.92 2.07 -2.57
CA TYR A 56 -5.88 2.01 -4.03
C TYR A 56 -6.90 1.00 -4.59
N PHE A 57 -6.85 -0.24 -4.10
CA PHE A 57 -7.75 -1.30 -4.59
C PHE A 57 -9.21 -1.04 -4.20
N LYS A 58 -9.45 -0.42 -3.04
CA LYS A 58 -10.79 0.01 -2.64
C LYS A 58 -11.31 1.13 -3.54
N ALA A 59 -10.48 2.09 -3.92
CA ALA A 59 -10.86 3.17 -4.82
C ALA A 59 -11.26 2.63 -6.20
N CYS A 60 -10.46 1.74 -6.78
CA CYS A 60 -10.77 1.08 -8.05
C CYS A 60 -12.10 0.32 -7.96
N LEU A 61 -12.26 -0.52 -6.93
CA LEU A 61 -13.47 -1.30 -6.71
C LEU A 61 -14.72 -0.42 -6.50
N LEU A 62 -14.60 0.66 -5.73
CA LEU A 62 -15.68 1.59 -5.46
C LEU A 62 -16.10 2.35 -6.72
N HIS A 63 -15.13 2.73 -7.56
CA HIS A 63 -15.41 3.39 -8.83
C HIS A 63 -16.17 2.46 -9.78
N GLU A 64 -15.75 1.20 -9.90
CA GLU A 64 -16.40 0.23 -10.79
C GLU A 64 -17.77 -0.24 -10.30
N GLN A 65 -17.91 -0.50 -9.00
CA GLN A 65 -19.09 -1.17 -8.43
C GLN A 65 -20.06 -0.23 -7.70
N GLY A 66 -19.65 1.02 -7.46
CA GLY A 66 -20.40 2.04 -6.72
C GLY A 66 -20.53 1.77 -5.21
N GLN A 67 -20.05 0.62 -4.72
CA GLN A 67 -20.10 0.26 -3.29
C GLN A 67 -19.10 -0.86 -2.95
N ILE A 68 -18.67 -0.90 -1.69
CA ILE A 68 -17.85 -1.98 -1.14
C ILE A 68 -18.70 -2.75 -0.12
N LYS A 69 -19.27 -3.89 -0.53
CA LYS A 69 -20.14 -4.71 0.33
C LYS A 69 -19.28 -5.56 1.26
N ALA A 70 -19.12 -5.09 2.51
CA ALA A 70 -18.38 -5.70 3.62
C ALA A 70 -16.86 -5.48 3.63
N TYR A 71 -16.25 -5.78 4.78
CA TYR A 71 -14.79 -5.76 4.97
C TYR A 71 -14.13 -6.73 3.98
N LYS A 72 -13.07 -6.26 3.33
CA LYS A 72 -12.24 -7.02 2.39
C LYS A 72 -10.79 -6.94 2.87
N ASN A 73 -10.14 -8.09 3.00
CA ASN A 73 -8.70 -8.12 3.27
C ASN A 73 -7.91 -7.86 1.97
N MET A 74 -6.58 -7.71 2.07
CA MET A 74 -5.71 -7.42 0.92
C MET A 74 -5.83 -8.46 -0.21
N ASN A 75 -5.96 -9.75 0.13
CA ASN A 75 -6.08 -10.82 -0.86
C ASN A 75 -7.44 -10.75 -1.56
N ASP A 76 -8.54 -10.52 -0.81
CA ASP A 76 -9.86 -10.35 -1.41
C ASP A 76 -9.87 -9.15 -2.38
N LEU A 77 -9.23 -8.04 -1.99
CA LEU A 77 -9.11 -6.85 -2.83
C LEU A 77 -8.31 -7.14 -4.10
N LEU A 78 -7.22 -7.89 -3.99
CA LEU A 78 -6.39 -8.28 -5.13
C LEU A 78 -7.14 -9.16 -6.12
N GLU A 79 -7.96 -10.11 -5.64
CA GLU A 79 -8.79 -10.97 -6.48
C GLU A 79 -9.89 -10.18 -7.20
N LEU A 80 -10.56 -9.27 -6.48
CA LEU A 80 -11.61 -8.41 -7.02
C LEU A 80 -11.08 -7.40 -8.06
N ASN A 81 -9.80 -7.06 -7.99
CA ASN A 81 -9.10 -6.20 -8.94
C ASN A 81 -8.26 -7.00 -9.97
N SER A 82 -8.69 -8.21 -10.30
CA SER A 82 -7.96 -9.09 -11.25
C SER A 82 -7.81 -8.48 -12.66
N HIS A 83 -8.70 -7.56 -13.05
CA HIS A 83 -8.65 -6.84 -14.32
C HIS A 83 -7.40 -5.95 -14.46
N LEU A 84 -6.74 -5.56 -13.36
CA LEU A 84 -5.51 -4.76 -13.39
C LEU A 84 -4.31 -5.50 -14.01
N GLY A 85 -4.44 -6.80 -14.29
CA GLY A 85 -3.45 -7.54 -15.07
C GLY A 85 -2.10 -7.74 -14.37
N LEU A 86 -2.07 -7.71 -13.03
CA LEU A 86 -0.83 -7.89 -12.27
C LEU A 86 -0.20 -9.26 -12.54
N ALA A 87 1.11 -9.25 -12.79
CA ALA A 87 1.89 -10.46 -13.00
C ALA A 87 1.97 -11.29 -11.71
N LYS A 88 2.25 -12.58 -11.84
CA LYS A 88 2.32 -13.51 -10.70
C LYS A 88 3.26 -13.03 -9.60
N ILE A 89 4.45 -12.57 -9.97
CA ILE A 89 5.47 -12.08 -9.03
C ILE A 89 4.98 -10.86 -8.22
N GLU A 90 4.14 -10.02 -8.83
CA GLU A 90 3.62 -8.81 -8.20
C GLU A 90 2.52 -9.15 -7.20
N LYS A 91 1.67 -10.12 -7.56
CA LYS A 91 0.70 -10.70 -6.63
C LYS A 91 1.41 -11.34 -5.43
N GLU A 92 2.51 -12.06 -5.66
CA GLU A 92 3.33 -12.65 -4.59
C GLU A 92 3.93 -11.57 -3.66
N LEU A 93 4.41 -10.44 -4.20
CA LEU A 93 4.88 -9.31 -3.39
C LEU A 93 3.76 -8.74 -2.50
N ILE A 94 2.56 -8.54 -3.05
CA ILE A 94 1.40 -8.03 -2.29
C ILE A 94 0.95 -9.04 -1.23
N HIS A 95 0.96 -10.34 -1.53
CA HIS A 95 0.69 -11.37 -0.53
C HIS A 95 1.73 -11.36 0.59
N LYS A 96 3.01 -11.20 0.25
CA LYS A 96 4.09 -11.08 1.25
C LYS A 96 3.92 -9.82 2.11
N LEU A 97 3.49 -8.70 1.52
CA LEU A 97 3.15 -7.47 2.23
C LEU A 97 2.00 -7.70 3.22
N SER A 98 0.92 -8.36 2.79
CA SER A 98 -0.21 -8.69 3.66
C SER A 98 0.20 -9.55 4.85
N ARG A 99 1.11 -10.52 4.65
CA ARG A 99 1.65 -11.35 5.72
C ARG A 99 2.53 -10.54 6.67
N GLN A 100 3.39 -9.67 6.14
CA GLN A 100 4.23 -8.81 6.98
C GLN A 100 3.40 -7.81 7.79
N TYR A 101 2.32 -7.26 7.23
CA TYR A 101 1.43 -6.35 7.97
C TYR A 101 0.66 -7.08 9.09
N ALA A 102 0.32 -8.35 8.90
CA ALA A 102 -0.31 -9.18 9.93
C ALA A 102 0.57 -9.37 11.19
N PHE A 103 1.89 -9.11 11.10
CA PHE A 103 2.78 -9.00 12.26
C PHE A 103 2.27 -8.01 13.31
N ARG A 104 1.65 -6.90 12.89
CA ARG A 104 1.04 -5.92 13.80
C ARG A 104 -0.15 -6.46 14.60
N LYS A 105 -0.71 -7.60 14.19
CA LYS A 105 -1.78 -8.31 14.92
C LYS A 105 -1.24 -9.41 15.84
N GLY A 106 0.07 -9.43 16.09
CA GLY A 106 0.74 -10.42 16.94
C GLY A 106 1.04 -11.75 16.25
N VAL A 107 0.90 -11.81 14.91
CA VAL A 107 1.22 -13.01 14.13
C VAL A 107 2.64 -12.90 13.61
N ASP A 108 3.58 -13.52 14.30
CA ASP A 108 4.98 -13.52 13.87
C ASP A 108 5.19 -14.47 12.69
N PHE A 109 5.48 -13.89 11.52
CA PHE A 109 5.98 -14.64 10.39
C PHE A 109 7.48 -14.37 10.26
N ALA A 110 8.31 -15.41 10.39
CA ALA A 110 9.73 -15.35 10.09
C ALA A 110 9.97 -15.21 8.57
N LEU A 111 9.62 -14.05 8.01
CA LEU A 111 9.70 -13.77 6.57
C LEU A 111 11.07 -13.29 6.11
N TRP A 112 11.89 -12.79 7.04
CA TRP A 112 13.17 -12.13 6.76
C TRP A 112 14.25 -12.74 7.64
N LYS A 113 15.40 -13.02 7.05
CA LYS A 113 16.57 -13.49 7.80
C LYS A 113 17.31 -12.33 8.47
N ASN A 114 17.20 -11.13 7.91
CA ASN A 114 17.87 -9.93 8.39
C ASN A 114 17.15 -8.67 7.91
N ARG A 115 17.58 -7.52 8.45
CA ARG A 115 17.08 -6.18 8.09
C ARG A 115 17.23 -5.87 6.60
N GLN A 116 18.34 -6.27 5.98
CA GLN A 116 18.62 -5.98 4.57
C GLN A 116 17.59 -6.63 3.64
N GLU A 117 17.17 -7.87 3.91
CA GLU A 117 16.12 -8.54 3.14
C GLU A 117 14.79 -7.80 3.24
N LEU A 118 14.45 -7.26 4.42
CA LEU A 118 13.25 -6.42 4.60
C LEU A 118 13.38 -5.08 3.87
N HIS A 119 14.56 -4.45 3.89
CA HIS A 119 14.83 -3.20 3.16
C HIS A 119 14.66 -3.39 1.65
N VAL A 120 15.27 -4.43 1.07
CA VAL A 120 15.10 -4.78 -0.35
C VAL A 120 13.64 -5.03 -0.69
N PHE A 121 12.89 -5.68 0.20
CA PHE A 121 11.46 -5.86 0.00
C PHE A 121 10.69 -4.53 0.00
N CYS A 122 11.02 -3.59 0.89
CA CYS A 122 10.43 -2.24 0.90
C CYS A 122 10.66 -1.49 -0.43
N GLU A 123 11.87 -1.60 -1.01
CA GLU A 123 12.17 -1.02 -2.33
C GLU A 123 11.31 -1.65 -3.44
N GLN A 124 11.23 -2.99 -3.45
CA GLN A 124 10.46 -3.74 -4.44
C GLN A 124 8.97 -3.39 -4.40
N ILE A 125 8.39 -3.32 -3.20
CA ILE A 125 6.96 -3.08 -3.04
C ILE A 125 6.58 -1.61 -3.31
N LEU A 126 7.46 -0.64 -3.01
CA LEU A 126 7.26 0.76 -3.41
C LEU A 126 7.34 0.92 -4.92
N SER A 127 8.33 0.27 -5.55
CA SER A 127 8.45 0.27 -7.02
C SER A 127 7.20 -0.32 -7.68
N LEU A 128 6.65 -1.40 -7.11
CA LEU A 128 5.39 -1.98 -7.56
C LEU A 128 4.22 -1.01 -7.38
N TYR A 129 4.13 -0.30 -6.26
CA TYR A 129 3.08 0.69 -6.03
C TYR A 129 3.13 1.83 -7.06
N ALA A 130 4.31 2.39 -7.32
CA ALA A 130 4.50 3.43 -8.32
C ALA A 130 4.07 2.97 -9.73
N ARG A 131 4.37 1.72 -10.09
CA ARG A 131 3.89 1.13 -11.35
C ARG A 131 2.37 0.98 -11.37
N ILE A 132 1.77 0.52 -10.27
CA ILE A 132 0.32 0.33 -10.19
C ILE A 132 -0.45 1.64 -10.27
N GLN A 133 0.11 2.75 -9.79
CA GLN A 133 -0.51 4.07 -9.98
C GLN A 133 -0.70 4.45 -11.46
N THR A 134 0.08 3.88 -12.39
CA THR A 134 -0.15 4.11 -13.83
C THR A 134 -1.32 3.30 -14.39
N LEU A 135 -1.93 2.43 -13.58
CA LEU A 135 -3.07 1.58 -13.93
C LEU A 135 -4.40 2.12 -13.39
N ILE A 136 -4.41 3.34 -12.82
CA ILE A 136 -5.64 3.99 -12.36
C ILE A 136 -6.62 4.09 -13.54
N PRO A 137 -7.92 3.76 -13.37
CA PRO A 137 -8.94 3.97 -14.41
C PRO A 137 -8.87 5.38 -15.00
N VAL A 138 -8.94 5.51 -16.33
CA VAL A 138 -8.72 6.78 -17.04
C VAL A 138 -9.70 7.86 -16.58
N GLU A 139 -10.91 7.46 -16.22
CA GLU A 139 -11.97 8.30 -15.66
C GLU A 139 -11.53 8.97 -14.35
N LEU A 140 -10.71 8.28 -13.54
CA LEU A 140 -10.14 8.81 -12.30
C LEU A 140 -8.81 9.55 -12.53
N GLN A 141 -8.10 9.27 -13.63
CA GLN A 141 -6.80 9.89 -13.91
C GLN A 141 -6.92 11.40 -14.12
N ASN A 142 -7.94 11.87 -14.86
CA ASN A 142 -8.11 13.29 -15.15
C ASN A 142 -8.31 14.09 -13.85
N ASP A 143 -9.16 13.61 -12.94
CA ASP A 143 -9.42 14.28 -11.67
C ASP A 143 -8.26 14.15 -10.68
N TYR A 144 -7.48 13.07 -10.78
CA TYR A 144 -6.30 12.83 -9.94
C TYR A 144 -5.11 13.69 -10.35
N GLN A 145 -4.88 13.88 -11.66
CA GLN A 145 -3.74 14.64 -12.22
C GLN A 145 -4.02 16.15 -12.33
N SER A 146 -5.27 16.59 -12.19
CA SER A 146 -5.64 18.02 -12.29
C SER A 146 -5.31 18.86 -11.03
N THR A 147 -4.49 18.34 -10.11
CA THR A 147 -4.04 19.04 -8.89
C THR A 147 -2.54 18.89 -8.74
#